data_AF-A0A1I3I910-F1
#
_entry.id   AF-A0A1I3I910-F1
#
_cell.length_a   1.000
_cell.length_b   1.000
_cell.length_c   1.000
_cell.angle_alpha   90.00
_cell.angle_beta   90.00
_cell.angle_gamma   90.00
#
_symmetry.space_group_name_H-M   'P 1'
#
loop_
_entity.id
_entity.type
_entity.pdbx_description
1 polymer ?
#
loop_
_entity_poly.entity_id
_entity_poly.type
_entity_poly.pdbx_seq_one_letter_code
_entity_poly.pdbx_strand_id
1 'polypeptide(L)'
;MTDLAAYLSAIILAILLGRAIIVLRAEARQPDRGRPRGIDPGTGYTKIESNYSSGVGGGDQLTCHIPKDPQEYARAFVPRRDRTPKEK
;
A
#
# COMPACT_ATOMS: atom_id res chain seq x y z
N MET A 1 -39.91 -12.51 27.87
CA MET A 1 -38.46 -12.70 27.61
C MET A 1 -38.08 -12.39 26.17
N THR A 2 -38.95 -12.68 25.20
CA THR A 2 -38.78 -12.35 23.77
C THR A 2 -38.69 -10.85 23.51
N ASP A 3 -39.49 -10.03 24.20
CA ASP A 3 -39.55 -8.59 23.93
C ASP A 3 -38.27 -7.88 24.37
N LEU A 4 -37.73 -8.24 25.54
CA LEU A 4 -36.44 -7.74 26.02
C LEU A 4 -35.33 -8.11 25.04
N ALA A 5 -35.30 -9.35 24.56
CA ALA A 5 -34.34 -9.79 23.56
C ALA A 5 -34.49 -9.00 22.25
N ALA A 6 -35.72 -8.78 21.77
CA ALA A 6 -35.99 -8.01 20.57
C ALA A 6 -35.52 -6.54 20.69
N TYR A 7 -35.76 -5.89 21.83
CA TYR A 7 -35.28 -4.54 22.08
C TYR A 7 -33.75 -4.45 22.13
N LEU A 8 -33.10 -5.40 22.82
CA LEU A 8 -31.64 -5.45 22.88
C LEU A 8 -31.02 -5.70 21.49
N SER A 9 -31.58 -6.63 20.71
CA SER A 9 -31.15 -6.87 19.34
C SER A 9 -31.32 -5.63 18.45
N ALA A 10 -32.45 -4.94 18.55
CA ALA A 10 -32.69 -3.71 17.80
C ALA A 10 -31.67 -2.61 18.14
N ILE A 11 -31.37 -2.42 19.43
CA ILE A 11 -30.37 -1.44 19.90
C ILE A 11 -28.98 -1.79 19.36
N ILE A 12 -28.57 -3.07 19.47
CA ILE A 12 -27.27 -3.53 18.96
C ILE A 12 -27.17 -3.29 17.45
N LEU A 13 -28.21 -3.64 16.68
CA LEU A 13 -28.24 -3.41 15.24
C LEU A 13 -28.16 -1.93 14.90
N ALA A 14 -28.85 -1.06 15.64
CA ALA A 14 -28.78 0.39 15.44
C ALA A 14 -27.35 0.92 15.67
N ILE A 15 -26.67 0.45 16.72
CA ILE A 15 -25.28 0.83 17.01
C ILE A 15 -24.34 0.35 15.89
N LEU A 16 -24.47 -0.90 15.46
CA LEU A 16 -23.64 -1.47 14.39
C LEU A 16 -23.85 -0.74 13.06
N LEU A 17 -25.10 -0.45 12.70
CA LEU A 17 -25.43 0.29 11.49
C LEU A 17 -24.88 1.73 11.56
N GLY A 18 -25.05 2.40 12.70
CA GLY A 18 -24.47 3.72 12.93
C GLY A 18 -22.94 3.72 12.78
N ARG A 19 -22.27 2.72 13.35
CA ARG A 19 -20.81 2.55 13.20
C ARG A 19 -20.39 2.31 11.75
N ALA A 20 -21.09 1.44 11.03
CA ALA A 20 -20.81 1.17 9.62
C ALA A 20 -20.92 2.46 8.78
N ILE A 21 -21.98 3.25 8.98
CA ILE A 21 -22.17 4.53 8.29
C ILE A 21 -21.03 5.51 8.60
N ILE A 22 -20.60 5.61 9.86
CA ILE A 22 -19.50 6.49 10.28
C ILE A 22 -18.19 6.09 9.60
N VAL A 23 -17.85 4.80 9.63
CA VAL A 23 -16.60 4.27 9.04
C VAL A 23 -16.58 4.51 7.53
N LEU A 24 -17.64 4.12 6.82
CA LEU A 24 -17.73 4.32 5.37
C LEU A 24 -17.64 5.79 4.98
N ARG A 25 -18.27 6.68 5.76
CA ARG A 25 -18.15 8.14 5.54
C ARG A 25 -16.76 8.67 5.84
N ALA A 26 -16.08 8.14 6.86
CA ALA A 26 -14.73 8.54 7.19
C ALA A 26 -13.75 8.12 6.08
N GLU A 27 -13.84 6.88 5.59
CA GLU A 27 -13.04 6.38 4.47
C GLU A 27 -13.29 7.16 3.19
N ALA A 28 -14.55 7.43 2.85
CA ALA A 28 -14.90 8.23 1.67
C ALA A 28 -14.38 9.69 1.73
N ARG A 29 -14.19 10.23 2.94
CA ARG A 29 -13.68 11.59 3.19
C ARG A 29 -12.17 11.65 3.38
N GLN A 30 -11.46 10.53 3.37
CA GLN A 30 -10.00 10.57 3.38
C GLN A 30 -9.52 11.41 2.19
N PRO A 31 -8.48 12.24 2.36
CA PRO A 31 -7.98 13.16 1.32
C PRO A 31 -7.61 12.43 0.03
N ASP A 32 -7.30 11.14 0.14
CA ASP A 32 -6.99 10.26 -0.98
C ASP A 32 -8.23 9.62 -1.64
N ARG A 33 -9.46 9.85 -1.15
CA ARG A 33 -10.73 9.29 -1.68
C ARG A 33 -10.78 7.76 -1.77
N GLY A 34 -10.00 7.03 -0.98
CA GLY A 34 -9.80 5.60 -1.18
C GLY A 34 -9.00 5.30 -2.46
N ARG A 35 -8.09 6.20 -2.87
CA ARG A 35 -7.18 6.05 -4.01
C ARG A 35 -6.55 4.66 -3.95
N PRO A 36 -6.45 3.98 -5.10
CA PRO A 36 -5.74 2.73 -5.17
C PRO A 36 -4.34 2.93 -4.62
N ARG A 37 -3.90 2.00 -3.77
CA ARG A 37 -2.50 1.94 -3.33
C ARG A 37 -1.60 1.97 -4.58
N GLY A 38 -0.55 2.77 -4.54
CA GLY A 38 0.40 2.87 -5.63
C GLY A 38 0.76 4.31 -5.96
N ILE A 39 1.49 4.47 -7.05
CA ILE A 39 1.96 5.75 -7.56
C ILE A 39 1.53 5.82 -9.00
N ASP A 40 0.89 6.93 -9.38
CA ASP A 40 0.46 7.14 -10.75
C ASP A 40 1.67 7.06 -11.70
N PRO A 41 1.50 6.42 -12.88
CA PRO A 41 2.57 6.35 -13.86
C PRO A 41 2.97 7.75 -14.32
N GLY A 42 4.23 7.91 -14.70
CA GLY A 42 4.74 9.21 -15.11
C GLY A 42 6.23 9.17 -15.39
N THR A 43 6.86 10.34 -15.41
CA THR A 43 8.30 10.47 -15.63
C THR A 43 9.06 10.52 -14.30
N GLY A 44 10.33 10.13 -14.34
CA GLY A 44 11.23 10.14 -13.18
C GLY A 44 11.10 8.90 -12.29
N TYR A 45 11.53 9.04 -11.03
CA TYR A 45 11.65 7.91 -10.10
C TYR A 45 10.95 8.20 -8.78
N THR A 46 10.40 7.14 -8.21
CA THR A 46 10.02 7.09 -6.79
C THR A 46 11.23 6.63 -5.99
N LYS A 47 11.63 7.45 -5.01
CA LYS A 47 12.67 7.09 -4.03
C LYS A 47 12.01 6.39 -2.85
N ILE A 48 12.45 5.18 -2.54
CA ILE A 48 12.08 4.45 -1.33
C ILE A 48 13.31 4.32 -0.46
N GLU A 49 13.22 4.86 0.76
CA GLU A 49 14.26 4.73 1.76
C GLU A 49 13.84 3.67 2.78
N SER A 50 14.65 2.62 2.91
CA SER A 50 14.48 1.55 3.87
C SER A 50 15.60 1.64 4.89
N ASN A 51 15.23 2.05 6.11
CA ASN A 51 16.14 2.11 7.24
C ASN A 51 15.83 0.91 8.15
N TYR A 52 16.76 -0.03 8.22
CA TYR A 52 16.70 -1.16 9.15
C TYR A 52 17.71 -0.95 10.27
N SER A 53 17.29 -1.16 11.52
CA SER A 53 18.17 -1.12 12.70
C SER A 53 17.87 -2.32 13.59
N SER A 54 18.90 -3.11 13.90
CA SER A 54 18.77 -4.33 14.72
C SER A 54 19.04 -4.10 16.22
N GLY A 55 19.22 -2.84 16.65
CA GLY A 55 19.32 -2.45 18.06
C GLY A 55 20.63 -2.77 18.78
N VAL A 56 21.47 -3.68 18.26
CA VAL A 56 22.74 -4.11 18.89
C VAL A 56 24.01 -3.62 18.18
N GLY A 57 23.90 -2.56 17.36
CA GLY A 57 25.05 -1.94 16.68
C GLY A 57 25.16 -2.26 15.18
N GLY A 58 24.10 -2.78 14.56
CA GLY A 58 24.01 -2.94 13.10
C GLY A 58 22.76 -2.25 12.57
N GLY A 59 22.91 -1.50 11.48
CA GLY A 59 21.81 -0.95 10.72
C GLY A 59 22.19 -0.90 9.24
N ASP A 60 21.21 -1.09 8.36
CA ASP A 60 21.39 -0.99 6.92
C ASP A 60 20.41 0.05 6.38
N GLN A 61 20.92 0.92 5.52
CA GLN A 61 20.15 1.97 4.87
C GLN A 61 20.18 1.72 3.38
N LEU A 62 19.06 1.24 2.85
CA LEU A 62 18.88 1.04 1.43
C LEU A 62 18.03 2.15 0.85
N THR A 63 18.55 2.82 -0.17
CA THR A 63 17.75 3.69 -1.03
C THR A 63 17.49 2.97 -2.35
N CYS A 64 16.22 2.71 -2.66
CA CYS A 64 15.78 2.17 -3.94
C CYS A 64 15.14 3.26 -4.80
N HIS A 65 15.48 3.29 -6.09
CA HIS A 65 14.85 4.17 -7.07
C HIS A 65 14.02 3.33 -8.04
N ILE A 66 12.70 3.57 -8.05
CA ILE A 66 11.75 2.81 -8.87
C ILE A 66 11.27 3.73 -10.00
N PRO A 67 11.49 3.36 -11.28
CA PRO A 67 10.98 4.13 -12.41
C PRO A 67 9.45 4.29 -12.34
N LYS A 68 8.96 5.50 -12.59
CA LYS A 68 7.52 5.75 -12.77
C LYS A 68 7.03 5.42 -14.18
N ASP A 69 7.95 5.31 -15.14
CA ASP A 69 7.64 4.90 -16.50
C ASP A 69 7.42 3.38 -16.54
N PRO A 70 6.22 2.90 -16.94
CA PRO A 70 5.90 1.47 -16.93
C PRO A 70 6.82 0.64 -17.81
N GLN A 71 7.28 1.20 -18.94
CA GLN A 71 8.14 0.49 -19.88
C GLN A 71 9.56 0.34 -19.32
N GLU A 72 10.09 1.37 -18.67
CA GLU A 72 11.37 1.32 -17.99
C GLU A 72 11.34 0.35 -16.82
N TYR A 73 10.30 0.41 -16.00
CA TYR A 73 10.08 -0.55 -14.92
C TYR A 73 10.06 -1.99 -15.46
N ALA A 74 9.29 -2.27 -16.52
CA ALA A 74 9.22 -3.60 -17.14
C ALA A 74 10.58 -4.08 -17.67
N ARG A 75 11.38 -3.19 -18.29
CA ARG A 75 12.71 -3.52 -18.80
C ARG A 75 13.68 -3.95 -17.70
N ALA A 76 13.51 -3.46 -16.46
CA ALA A 76 14.36 -3.84 -15.34
C ALA A 76 14.23 -5.34 -14.97
N PHE A 77 13.12 -5.99 -15.33
CA PHE A 77 12.91 -7.43 -15.10
C PHE A 77 13.46 -8.32 -16.20
N VAL A 78 13.84 -7.76 -17.34
CA VAL A 78 14.39 -8.54 -18.46
C VAL A 78 15.86 -8.82 -18.17
N PRO A 79 16.29 -10.08 -18.02
CA PRO A 79 17.69 -10.41 -17.83
C PRO A 79 18.51 -9.83 -18.98
N ARG A 80 19.58 -9.11 -18.66
CA ARG A 80 20.53 -8.67 -19.68
C ARG A 80 21.18 -9.95 -20.22
N ARG A 81 20.95 -10.28 -21.49
CA ARG A 81 21.75 -11.33 -22.15
C ARG A 81 23.20 -10.91 -22.03
N ASP A 82 23.97 -11.68 -21.28
CA ASP A 82 25.41 -11.54 -21.19
C ASP A 82 25.96 -11.56 -22.62
N ARG A 83 26.35 -10.38 -23.11
CA ARG A 83 27.31 -10.33 -24.21
C ARG A 83 28.63 -10.66 -23.56
N THR A 84 28.90 -11.94 -23.34
CA THR A 84 30.29 -12.40 -23.19
C THR A 84 31.05 -11.85 -24.39
N PRO A 85 32.06 -10.97 -24.18
CA PRO A 85 32.94 -10.62 -25.26
C PRO A 85 33.58 -11.93 -25.73
N LYS A 86 33.35 -12.32 -26.98
CA LYS A 86 34.21 -13.34 -27.59
C LYS A 86 35.60 -12.74 -27.64
N GLU A 87 36.44 -13.17 -26.70
CA GLU A 87 37.89 -13.02 -26.79
C GLU A 87 38.32 -13.57 -28.16
N LYS A 88 39.02 -12.72 -28.94
CA LYS A 88 39.55 -13.07 -30.26
C LYS A 88 40.98 -13.56 -30.10
#